data_AF-A0A837RGW9-F1
#
_entry.id   AF-A0A837RGW9-F1
#
_cell.length_a   1.000
_cell.length_b   1.000
_cell.length_c   1.000
_cell.angle_alpha   90.00
_cell.angle_beta   90.00
_cell.angle_gamma   90.00
#
_symmetry.space_group_name_H-M   'P 1'
#
loop_
_entity.id
_entity.type
_entity.pdbx_description
1 polymer ?
#
loop_
_entity_poly.entity_id
_entity_poly.type
_entity_poly.pdbx_seq_one_letter_code
_entity_poly.pdbx_strand_id
1 'polypeptide(L)'
;MKKLRYVLLMAIPLFFLLLTGCSKLSLSTTQKEYRADGLVASVKGKAANYKKLTYTTGGQTKKITVNGGHFAFSVPVSTNDQNVRIKAVNGDKTTTKLVKVKKAKALQDYLTFAQSYNYTQLSLGQPTDQLQLISKNGIFTHKKTDGTVWYYNVQNNQLMGIATKFSYKDLKSKTGQKNFSTDLMVVSKLLGANGKKVLKDFAKQTKNASKNSTKTSMNQITSKGINFNINLTTNEFYLYITKY
;
A
#
# COMPACT_ATOMS: atom_id res chain seq x y z
N MET A 1 56.67 19.97 -59.45
CA MET A 1 56.62 19.07 -58.27
C MET A 1 55.20 18.56 -58.12
N LYS A 2 55.01 17.29 -58.47
CA LYS A 2 53.74 16.60 -58.67
C LYS A 2 53.29 15.96 -57.35
N LYS A 3 52.02 16.15 -57.01
CA LYS A 3 51.19 15.20 -56.26
C LYS A 3 51.53 14.98 -54.78
N LEU A 4 51.31 16.03 -54.00
CA LEU A 4 50.85 15.96 -52.61
C LEU A 4 49.41 15.37 -52.59
N ARG A 5 49.25 14.10 -52.97
CA ARG A 5 47.93 13.45 -53.17
C ARG A 5 47.75 12.13 -52.42
N TYR A 6 48.73 11.72 -51.58
CA TYR A 6 48.69 10.40 -50.93
C TYR A 6 48.75 10.42 -49.40
N VAL A 7 48.60 11.58 -48.74
CA VAL A 7 48.57 11.65 -47.27
C VAL A 7 47.14 11.70 -46.71
N LEU A 8 46.13 11.95 -47.54
CA LEU A 8 44.73 12.07 -47.13
C LEU A 8 43.91 10.76 -47.23
N LEU A 9 44.59 9.61 -47.34
CA LEU A 9 43.97 8.27 -47.42
C LEU A 9 44.41 7.34 -46.27
N MET A 10 44.93 7.90 -45.18
CA MET A 10 45.28 7.16 -43.96
C MET A 10 44.64 7.78 -42.70
N ALA A 11 43.48 8.42 -42.86
CA ALA A 11 42.66 8.85 -41.74
C ALA A 11 41.22 8.46 -42.00
N ILE A 12 40.69 7.62 -41.10
CA ILE A 12 39.28 7.20 -40.97
C ILE A 12 38.92 5.99 -41.86
N PRO A 13 39.11 4.78 -41.31
CA PRO A 13 37.92 4.10 -40.80
C PRO A 13 38.17 3.54 -39.40
N LEU A 14 38.44 4.42 -38.43
CA LEU A 14 38.50 4.04 -37.01
C LEU A 14 37.44 4.76 -36.15
N PHE A 15 36.41 5.33 -36.77
CA PHE A 15 35.28 5.96 -36.07
C PHE A 15 34.02 5.08 -36.02
N PHE A 16 34.10 3.83 -36.48
CA PHE A 16 33.01 2.85 -36.35
C PHE A 16 33.23 1.84 -35.21
N LEU A 17 34.25 2.03 -34.36
CA LEU A 17 34.44 1.24 -33.16
C LEU A 17 33.64 1.87 -32.00
N LEU A 18 32.59 1.14 -31.58
CA LEU A 18 31.98 1.20 -30.25
C LEU A 18 30.91 2.28 -29.98
N LEU A 19 29.96 2.46 -30.90
CA LEU A 19 28.58 2.75 -30.47
C LEU A 19 27.84 1.45 -30.11
N THR A 20 28.50 0.54 -29.38
CA THR A 20 27.77 -0.37 -28.50
C THR A 20 27.29 0.50 -27.34
N GLY A 21 26.17 1.18 -27.56
CA GLY A 21 25.31 1.65 -26.49
C GLY A 21 24.77 0.45 -25.71
N CYS A 22 25.65 -0.26 -25.01
CA CYS A 22 25.31 -1.22 -23.98
C CYS A 22 24.71 -0.42 -22.85
N SER A 23 23.44 -0.05 -23.02
CA SER A 23 22.68 0.70 -22.04
C SER A 23 22.72 -0.09 -20.73
N LYS A 24 23.48 0.44 -19.77
CA LYS A 24 23.77 -0.25 -18.51
C LYS A 24 22.45 -0.59 -17.81
N LEU A 25 22.31 -1.84 -17.37
CA LEU A 25 21.20 -2.27 -16.54
C LEU A 25 21.18 -1.38 -15.28
N SER A 26 20.11 -0.63 -15.07
CA SER A 26 19.98 0.30 -13.96
C SER A 26 18.83 -0.10 -13.05
N LEU A 27 19.09 -0.07 -11.74
CA LEU A 27 18.11 -0.35 -10.71
C LEU A 27 18.40 0.53 -9.49
N SER A 28 17.42 1.32 -9.07
CA SER A 28 17.52 2.17 -7.88
C SER A 28 16.19 2.26 -7.14
N THR A 29 16.26 2.58 -5.86
CA THR A 29 15.11 2.83 -5.00
C THR A 29 15.21 4.25 -4.44
N THR A 30 14.07 4.87 -4.18
CA THR A 30 14.02 6.23 -3.62
C THR A 30 14.58 6.31 -2.20
N GLN A 31 14.47 5.22 -1.43
CA GLN A 31 14.93 5.10 -0.05
C GLN A 31 15.58 3.74 0.18
N LYS A 32 16.36 3.62 1.26
CA LYS A 32 16.89 2.33 1.76
C LYS A 32 15.93 1.68 2.75
N GLU A 33 15.20 2.49 3.50
CA GLU A 33 14.19 2.05 4.47
C GLU A 33 12.86 2.71 4.14
N TYR A 34 11.78 1.92 4.21
CA TYR A 34 10.41 2.34 3.96
C TYR A 34 9.58 2.10 5.21
N ARG A 35 8.67 3.01 5.50
CA ARG A 35 7.71 2.87 6.61
C ARG A 35 6.32 2.63 6.06
N ALA A 36 5.46 2.13 6.95
CA ALA A 36 4.07 1.89 6.67
C ALA A 36 3.31 3.18 6.37
N ASP A 37 2.38 3.10 5.42
CA ASP A 37 1.36 4.09 5.10
C ASP A 37 0.05 3.34 4.78
N GLY A 38 -0.95 3.48 5.64
CA GLY A 38 -2.13 2.62 5.61
C GLY A 38 -1.75 1.15 5.86
N LEU A 39 -2.19 0.21 5.01
CA LEU A 39 -1.95 -1.23 5.20
C LEU A 39 -0.60 -1.74 4.67
N VAL A 40 0.15 -0.91 3.94
CA VAL A 40 1.34 -1.33 3.17
C VAL A 40 2.48 -0.33 3.35
N ALA A 41 3.69 -0.71 2.99
CA ALA A 41 4.76 0.22 2.65
C ALA A 41 4.91 0.28 1.12
N SER A 42 4.89 1.49 0.55
CA SER A 42 5.06 1.69 -0.90
C SER A 42 6.54 1.83 -1.23
N VAL A 43 7.12 0.78 -1.82
CA VAL A 43 8.50 0.79 -2.31
C VAL A 43 8.51 1.33 -3.73
N LYS A 44 9.29 2.38 -3.96
CA LYS A 44 9.34 3.13 -5.22
C LYS A 44 10.77 3.24 -5.74
N GLY A 45 10.92 3.29 -7.06
CA GLY A 45 12.24 3.40 -7.67
C GLY A 45 12.23 3.57 -9.18
N LYS A 46 13.42 3.46 -9.77
CA LYS A 46 13.65 3.52 -11.21
C LYS A 46 14.35 2.25 -11.67
N ALA A 47 13.96 1.76 -12.84
CA ALA A 47 14.61 0.64 -13.50
C ALA A 47 14.65 0.86 -15.01
N ALA A 48 15.77 0.57 -15.66
CA ALA A 48 15.91 0.62 -17.11
C ALA A 48 16.75 -0.56 -17.64
N ASN A 49 16.57 -0.87 -18.92
CA ASN A 49 17.32 -1.89 -19.65
C ASN A 49 17.22 -3.29 -19.04
N TYR A 50 16.04 -3.68 -18.53
CA TYR A 50 15.74 -5.01 -17.98
C TYR A 50 14.67 -5.74 -18.81
N LYS A 51 14.72 -7.07 -18.84
CA LYS A 51 13.66 -7.95 -19.37
C LYS A 51 12.68 -8.39 -18.28
N LYS A 52 13.16 -8.55 -17.05
CA LYS A 52 12.35 -8.99 -15.90
C LYS A 52 12.71 -8.19 -14.66
N LEU A 53 11.69 -7.66 -13.97
CA LEU A 53 11.81 -7.01 -12.67
C LEU A 53 10.91 -7.73 -11.67
N THR A 54 11.48 -8.11 -10.52
CA THR A 54 10.77 -8.84 -9.46
C THR A 54 11.16 -8.31 -8.09
N TYR A 55 10.28 -8.47 -7.10
CA TYR A 55 10.67 -8.40 -5.70
C TYR A 55 10.42 -9.72 -4.98
N THR A 56 11.22 -10.00 -3.97
CA THR A 56 11.02 -11.10 -3.03
C THR A 56 10.91 -10.55 -1.61
N THR A 57 9.89 -10.98 -0.87
CA THR A 57 9.70 -10.71 0.57
C THR A 57 9.00 -11.90 1.21
N GLY A 58 9.39 -12.28 2.43
CA GLY A 58 8.78 -13.42 3.15
C GLY A 58 8.79 -14.72 2.33
N GLY A 59 9.87 -14.97 1.56
CA GLY A 59 9.99 -16.14 0.68
C GLY A 59 9.19 -16.09 -0.63
N GLN A 60 8.27 -15.13 -0.78
CA GLN A 60 7.43 -15.01 -1.98
C GLN A 60 8.02 -14.03 -2.98
N THR A 61 8.08 -14.44 -4.25
CA THR A 61 8.57 -13.59 -5.35
C THR A 61 7.43 -13.16 -6.25
N LYS A 62 7.37 -11.85 -6.56
CA LYS A 62 6.33 -11.23 -7.37
C LYS A 62 6.94 -10.39 -8.49
N LYS A 63 6.27 -10.37 -9.65
CA LYS A 63 6.64 -9.51 -10.78
C LYS A 63 6.31 -8.05 -10.46
N ILE A 64 7.12 -7.13 -10.97
CA ILE A 64 6.91 -5.69 -10.85
C ILE A 64 6.61 -5.11 -12.24
N THR A 65 5.51 -4.36 -12.33
CA THR A 65 5.21 -3.54 -13.50
C THR A 65 5.96 -2.22 -13.44
N VAL A 66 6.42 -1.74 -14.59
CA VAL A 66 7.18 -0.49 -14.71
C VAL A 66 6.51 0.37 -15.76
N ASN A 67 6.29 1.64 -15.44
CA ASN A 67 5.70 2.63 -16.32
C ASN A 67 6.68 3.79 -16.48
N GLY A 68 7.07 4.11 -17.72
CA GLY A 68 8.00 5.21 -18.00
C GLY A 68 9.35 5.10 -17.28
N GLY A 69 9.86 3.88 -17.04
CA GLY A 69 11.11 3.65 -16.29
C GLY A 69 10.98 3.74 -14.77
N HIS A 70 9.78 3.98 -14.25
CA HIS A 70 9.48 4.02 -12.82
C HIS A 70 8.70 2.79 -12.37
N PHE A 71 8.98 2.34 -11.15
CA PHE A 71 8.22 1.26 -10.53
C PHE A 71 7.74 1.66 -9.13
N ALA A 72 6.61 1.08 -8.75
CA ALA A 72 6.10 1.10 -7.40
C ALA A 72 5.45 -0.26 -7.10
N PHE A 73 5.66 -0.76 -5.89
CA PHE A 73 4.96 -1.95 -5.40
C PHE A 73 4.71 -1.83 -3.90
N SER A 74 3.71 -2.57 -3.42
CA SER A 74 3.27 -2.53 -2.03
C SER A 74 3.72 -3.79 -1.28
N VAL A 75 4.30 -3.59 -0.11
CA VAL A 75 4.65 -4.67 0.82
C VAL A 75 3.72 -4.57 2.03
N PRO A 76 2.91 -5.60 2.35
CA PRO A 76 2.09 -5.60 3.55
C PRO A 76 2.92 -5.34 4.81
N VAL A 77 2.43 -4.47 5.67
CA VAL A 77 3.10 -4.13 6.94
C VAL A 77 3.07 -5.35 7.86
N SER A 78 4.11 -5.55 8.67
CA SER A 78 4.21 -6.65 9.63
C SER A 78 4.81 -6.19 10.97
N THR A 79 4.75 -7.04 12.00
CA THR A 79 5.41 -6.80 13.29
C THR A 79 6.93 -6.98 13.25
N ASN A 80 7.47 -7.45 12.12
CA ASN A 80 8.89 -7.64 11.90
C ASN A 80 9.43 -6.69 10.81
N ASP A 81 10.71 -6.35 10.92
CA ASP A 81 11.42 -5.69 9.82
C ASP A 81 11.50 -6.69 8.65
N GLN A 82 11.13 -6.25 7.45
CA GLN A 82 11.11 -7.11 6.27
C GLN A 82 12.19 -6.68 5.29
N ASN A 83 13.10 -7.60 4.96
CA ASN A 83 14.07 -7.40 3.88
C ASN A 83 13.41 -7.68 2.54
N VAL A 84 13.41 -6.70 1.66
CA VAL A 84 12.83 -6.78 0.32
C VAL A 84 13.97 -6.80 -0.69
N ARG A 85 14.05 -7.91 -1.43
CA ARG A 85 15.04 -8.07 -2.51
C ARG A 85 14.41 -7.75 -3.84
N ILE A 86 14.88 -6.70 -4.50
CA ILE A 86 14.44 -6.30 -5.85
C ILE A 86 15.51 -6.78 -6.83
N LYS A 87 15.10 -7.56 -7.83
CA LYS A 87 15.99 -8.16 -8.82
C LYS A 87 15.56 -7.75 -10.23
N ALA A 88 16.46 -7.11 -10.95
CA ALA A 88 16.35 -6.79 -12.37
C ALA A 88 17.26 -7.72 -13.18
N VAL A 89 16.75 -8.27 -14.29
CA VAL A 89 17.47 -9.24 -15.14
C VAL A 89 17.34 -8.84 -16.61
N ASN A 90 18.43 -8.92 -17.36
CA ASN A 90 18.47 -8.81 -18.82
C ASN A 90 19.50 -9.79 -19.41
N GLY A 91 19.03 -10.92 -19.94
CA GLY A 91 19.92 -12.04 -20.28
C GLY A 91 20.67 -12.51 -19.03
N ASP A 92 21.99 -12.63 -19.13
CA ASP A 92 22.84 -13.05 -18.00
C ASP A 92 23.12 -11.92 -17.00
N LYS A 93 22.85 -10.66 -17.39
CA LYS A 93 23.06 -9.51 -16.51
C LYS A 93 21.97 -9.47 -15.43
N THR A 94 22.39 -9.47 -14.18
CA THR A 94 21.51 -9.35 -13.01
C THR A 94 21.98 -8.20 -12.12
N THR A 95 21.04 -7.35 -11.72
CA THR A 95 21.26 -6.34 -10.67
C THR A 95 20.27 -6.56 -9.55
N THR A 96 20.76 -6.54 -8.31
CA THR A 96 19.94 -6.70 -7.11
C THR A 96 20.02 -5.46 -6.24
N LYS A 97 18.88 -5.04 -5.66
CA LYS A 97 18.80 -4.01 -4.63
C LYS A 97 18.08 -4.57 -3.41
N LEU A 98 18.62 -4.29 -2.23
CA LEU A 98 17.99 -4.61 -0.95
C LEU A 98 17.45 -3.33 -0.33
N VAL A 99 16.21 -3.39 0.14
CA VAL A 99 15.60 -2.34 0.97
C VAL A 99 14.91 -2.98 2.16
N LYS A 100 14.66 -2.19 3.20
CA LYS A 100 14.00 -2.64 4.42
C LYS A 100 12.63 -1.98 4.56
N VAL A 101 11.59 -2.77 4.80
CA VAL A 101 10.30 -2.26 5.26
C VAL A 101 10.28 -2.40 6.78
N LYS A 102 10.14 -1.29 7.49
CA LYS A 102 10.20 -1.27 8.96
C LYS A 102 8.97 -1.92 9.57
N LYS A 103 9.17 -2.60 10.69
CA LYS A 103 8.09 -3.12 11.52
C LYS A 103 7.15 -2.02 11.97
N ALA A 104 5.90 -2.39 12.21
CA ALA A 104 4.92 -1.54 12.83
C ALA A 104 4.18 -2.28 13.94
N LYS A 105 3.46 -1.53 14.78
CA LYS A 105 2.71 -2.11 15.89
C LYS A 105 1.39 -2.69 15.38
N ALA A 106 1.10 -3.93 15.75
CA ALA A 106 -0.19 -4.55 15.45
C ALA A 106 -1.31 -3.88 16.26
N LEU A 107 -2.53 -3.90 15.71
CA LEU A 107 -3.74 -3.50 16.40
C LEU A 107 -3.99 -4.42 17.60
N GLN A 108 -4.09 -5.73 17.33
CA GLN A 108 -4.26 -6.83 18.28
C GLN A 108 -4.09 -8.20 17.59
N ASP A 109 -4.30 -9.29 18.32
CA ASP A 109 -4.43 -10.64 17.77
C ASP A 109 -5.64 -10.76 16.83
N TYR A 110 -5.45 -11.36 15.66
CA TYR A 110 -6.49 -11.45 14.64
C TYR A 110 -7.61 -12.40 15.04
N LEU A 111 -7.29 -13.55 15.64
CA LEU A 111 -8.30 -14.53 16.03
C LEU A 111 -9.25 -13.92 17.07
N THR A 112 -8.71 -13.22 18.08
CA THR A 112 -9.51 -12.50 19.07
C THR A 112 -10.42 -11.46 18.44
N PHE A 113 -9.90 -10.67 17.49
CA PHE A 113 -10.69 -9.68 16.78
C PHE A 113 -11.80 -10.33 15.94
N ALA A 114 -11.48 -11.36 15.16
CA ALA A 114 -12.41 -12.04 14.26
C ALA A 114 -13.56 -12.72 15.04
N GLN A 115 -13.25 -13.38 16.16
CA GLN A 115 -14.27 -13.95 17.05
C GLN A 115 -15.21 -12.89 17.60
N SER A 116 -14.65 -11.78 18.11
CA SER A 116 -15.43 -10.69 18.68
C SER A 116 -16.28 -9.97 17.63
N TYR A 117 -15.75 -9.82 16.41
CA TYR A 117 -16.49 -9.30 15.26
C TYR A 117 -17.65 -10.22 14.90
N ASN A 118 -17.41 -11.51 14.67
CA ASN A 118 -18.44 -12.47 14.28
C ASN A 118 -19.57 -12.56 15.32
N TYR A 119 -19.22 -12.59 16.61
CA TYR A 119 -20.21 -12.56 17.69
C TYR A 119 -21.03 -11.27 17.70
N THR A 120 -20.39 -10.12 17.48
CA THR A 120 -21.08 -8.83 17.40
C THR A 120 -22.03 -8.79 16.20
N GLN A 121 -21.60 -9.23 15.03
CA GLN A 121 -22.46 -9.25 13.84
C GLN A 121 -23.64 -10.20 14.01
N LEU A 122 -23.43 -11.37 14.63
CA LEU A 122 -24.53 -12.28 14.98
C LEU A 122 -25.55 -11.60 15.91
N SER A 123 -25.08 -10.90 16.94
CA SER A 123 -25.94 -10.18 17.90
C SER A 123 -26.68 -9.00 17.27
N LEU A 124 -26.15 -8.44 16.17
CA LEU A 124 -26.80 -7.42 15.36
C LEU A 124 -27.73 -8.00 14.28
N GLY A 125 -27.97 -9.32 14.27
CA GLY A 125 -28.81 -9.98 13.28
C GLY A 125 -28.18 -10.05 11.89
N GLN A 126 -26.85 -10.03 11.79
CA GLN A 126 -26.08 -10.15 10.55
C GLN A 126 -25.26 -11.46 10.53
N PRO A 127 -25.89 -12.65 10.60
CA PRO A 127 -25.17 -13.92 10.78
C PRO A 127 -24.27 -14.30 9.60
N THR A 128 -24.46 -13.70 8.42
CA THR A 128 -23.69 -13.97 7.20
C THR A 128 -22.51 -13.01 7.03
N ASP A 129 -22.40 -11.98 7.87
CA ASP A 129 -21.27 -11.04 7.88
C ASP A 129 -20.22 -11.52 8.88
N GLN A 130 -19.45 -12.54 8.49
CA GLN A 130 -18.43 -13.14 9.34
C GLN A 130 -17.04 -13.10 8.70
N LEU A 131 -16.03 -12.81 9.51
CA LEU A 131 -14.63 -12.95 9.18
C LEU A 131 -14.19 -14.42 9.35
N GLN A 132 -13.30 -14.87 8.48
CA GLN A 132 -12.64 -16.16 8.63
C GLN A 132 -11.81 -16.20 9.92
N LEU A 133 -11.98 -17.22 10.76
CA LEU A 133 -11.20 -17.31 12.01
C LEU A 133 -9.73 -17.68 11.76
N ILE A 134 -9.46 -18.39 10.67
CA ILE A 134 -8.11 -18.74 10.23
C ILE A 134 -7.77 -17.87 9.03
N SER A 135 -6.72 -17.07 9.15
CA SER A 135 -6.26 -16.20 8.07
C SER A 135 -4.84 -16.54 7.62
N LYS A 136 -4.57 -16.38 6.33
CA LYS A 136 -3.23 -16.46 5.75
C LYS A 136 -2.53 -15.11 5.89
N ASN A 137 -1.20 -15.14 5.92
CA ASN A 137 -0.40 -13.92 5.88
C ASN A 137 -0.69 -13.13 4.60
N GLY A 138 -1.10 -11.86 4.75
CA GLY A 138 -1.42 -10.99 3.63
C GLY A 138 -2.54 -10.00 3.95
N ILE A 139 -3.00 -9.33 2.90
CA ILE A 139 -4.21 -8.52 2.94
C ILE A 139 -5.32 -9.34 2.31
N PHE A 140 -6.42 -9.54 3.04
CA PHE A 140 -7.62 -10.15 2.49
C PHE A 140 -8.77 -9.15 2.50
N THR A 141 -9.75 -9.43 1.65
CA THR A 141 -10.94 -8.60 1.45
C THR A 141 -12.14 -9.28 2.10
N HIS A 142 -12.94 -8.50 2.80
CA HIS A 142 -14.23 -8.89 3.36
C HIS A 142 -15.32 -8.01 2.75
N LYS A 143 -16.24 -8.63 2.01
CA LYS A 143 -17.37 -7.92 1.40
C LYS A 143 -18.61 -8.17 2.25
N LYS A 144 -19.17 -7.11 2.79
CA LYS A 144 -20.37 -7.16 3.63
C LYS A 144 -21.64 -7.26 2.77
N THR A 145 -22.74 -7.66 3.39
CA THR A 145 -24.07 -7.78 2.77
C THR A 145 -24.59 -6.44 2.23
N ASP A 146 -24.23 -5.33 2.88
CA ASP A 146 -24.52 -3.96 2.43
C ASP A 146 -23.66 -3.49 1.23
N GLY A 147 -22.77 -4.34 0.73
CA GLY A 147 -21.88 -4.06 -0.40
C GLY A 147 -20.58 -3.32 -0.02
N THR A 148 -20.43 -2.89 1.23
CA THR A 148 -19.18 -2.26 1.69
C THR A 148 -18.04 -3.28 1.69
N VAL A 149 -16.83 -2.78 1.44
CA VAL A 149 -15.64 -3.60 1.30
C VAL A 149 -14.62 -3.18 2.35
N TRP A 150 -14.20 -4.15 3.14
CA TRP A 150 -13.20 -3.99 4.20
C TRP A 150 -11.97 -4.83 3.88
N TYR A 151 -10.80 -4.30 4.19
CA TYR A 151 -9.52 -4.92 3.94
C TYR A 151 -8.81 -5.12 5.27
N TYR A 152 -8.28 -6.31 5.48
CA TYR A 152 -7.60 -6.67 6.73
C TYR A 152 -6.19 -7.14 6.39
N ASN A 153 -5.18 -6.44 6.92
CA ASN A 153 -3.81 -6.92 6.86
C ASN A 153 -3.54 -7.82 8.07
N VAL A 154 -3.33 -9.11 7.85
CA VAL A 154 -2.98 -10.08 8.88
C VAL A 154 -1.60 -10.65 8.59
N GLN A 155 -0.70 -10.58 9.58
CA GLN A 155 0.64 -11.16 9.50
C GLN A 155 0.93 -11.94 10.78
N ASN A 156 1.23 -13.24 10.68
CA ASN A 156 1.54 -14.11 11.82
C ASN A 156 0.48 -14.03 12.93
N ASN A 157 -0.79 -14.19 12.56
CA ASN A 157 -1.96 -14.01 13.42
C ASN A 157 -2.12 -12.62 14.06
N GLN A 158 -1.33 -11.62 13.67
CA GLN A 158 -1.48 -10.25 14.13
C GLN A 158 -2.28 -9.44 13.12
N LEU A 159 -3.34 -8.76 13.59
CA LEU A 159 -4.06 -7.79 12.81
C LEU A 159 -3.23 -6.50 12.75
N MET A 160 -2.63 -6.23 11.61
CA MET A 160 -1.72 -5.09 11.41
C MET A 160 -2.46 -3.80 11.12
N GLY A 161 -3.61 -3.89 10.46
CA GLY A 161 -4.42 -2.73 10.10
C GLY A 161 -5.71 -3.15 9.41
N ILE A 162 -6.68 -2.24 9.43
CA ILE A 162 -7.96 -2.37 8.73
C ILE A 162 -8.09 -1.18 7.78
N ALA A 163 -8.61 -1.40 6.58
CA ALA A 163 -8.98 -0.31 5.69
C ALA A 163 -10.37 -0.52 5.10
N THR A 164 -11.00 0.56 4.71
CA THR A 164 -12.28 0.54 4.00
C THR A 164 -12.37 1.76 3.10
N LYS A 165 -13.18 1.66 2.06
CA LYS A 165 -13.50 2.78 1.18
C LYS A 165 -15.00 3.02 1.16
N PHE A 166 -15.36 4.29 1.07
CA PHE A 166 -16.75 4.73 1.04
C PHE A 166 -16.91 5.85 0.03
N SER A 167 -18.02 5.83 -0.72
CA SER A 167 -18.32 6.90 -1.66
C SER A 167 -18.95 8.10 -0.94
N TYR A 168 -18.74 9.31 -1.47
CA TYR A 168 -19.45 10.48 -0.95
C TYR A 168 -20.96 10.40 -1.18
N LYS A 169 -21.40 9.63 -2.18
CA LYS A 169 -22.82 9.35 -2.42
C LYS A 169 -23.43 8.59 -1.24
N ASP A 170 -22.76 7.56 -0.76
CA ASP A 170 -23.24 6.77 0.38
C ASP A 170 -23.30 7.61 1.65
N LEU A 171 -22.29 8.44 1.91
CA LEU A 171 -22.29 9.38 3.04
C LEU A 171 -23.37 10.46 2.97
N LYS A 172 -23.92 10.78 1.79
CA LYS A 172 -25.06 11.70 1.67
C LYS A 172 -26.40 11.01 1.94
N SER A 173 -26.45 9.68 1.87
CA SER A 173 -27.65 8.90 2.14
C SER A 173 -27.81 8.57 3.62
N LYS A 174 -29.05 8.52 4.13
CA LYS A 174 -29.33 8.12 5.51
C LYS A 174 -28.83 6.70 5.81
N THR A 175 -29.05 5.77 4.88
CA THR A 175 -28.63 4.37 5.00
C THR A 175 -27.10 4.24 5.03
N GLY A 176 -26.39 4.88 4.10
CA GLY A 176 -24.92 4.83 4.07
C GLY A 176 -24.28 5.47 5.30
N GLN A 177 -24.83 6.58 5.81
CA GLN A 177 -24.40 7.15 7.08
C GLN A 177 -24.61 6.19 8.26
N LYS A 178 -25.76 5.53 8.33
CA LYS A 178 -26.07 4.54 9.37
C LYS A 178 -25.11 3.35 9.31
N ASN A 179 -24.88 2.80 8.12
CA ASN A 179 -23.99 1.64 7.95
C ASN A 179 -22.55 2.00 8.31
N PHE A 180 -22.03 3.12 7.77
CA PHE A 180 -20.69 3.60 8.09
C PHE A 180 -20.51 3.86 9.59
N SER A 181 -21.45 4.57 10.22
CA SER A 181 -21.36 4.89 11.65
C SER A 181 -21.42 3.65 12.53
N THR A 182 -22.28 2.68 12.19
CA THR A 182 -22.39 1.40 12.89
C THR A 182 -21.08 0.62 12.81
N ASP A 183 -20.55 0.43 11.60
CA ASP A 183 -19.30 -0.29 11.39
C ASP A 183 -18.12 0.37 12.08
N LEU A 184 -17.99 1.70 11.93
CA LEU A 184 -16.92 2.45 12.58
C LEU A 184 -17.01 2.35 14.10
N MET A 185 -18.21 2.37 14.68
CA MET A 185 -18.41 2.17 16.11
C MET A 185 -18.05 0.76 16.56
N VAL A 186 -18.49 -0.27 15.84
CA VAL A 186 -18.18 -1.68 16.14
C VAL A 186 -16.67 -1.89 16.09
N VAL A 187 -16.03 -1.56 14.96
CA VAL A 187 -14.59 -1.75 14.78
C VAL A 187 -13.80 -0.93 15.81
N SER A 188 -14.17 0.32 16.06
CA SER A 188 -13.51 1.14 17.10
C SER A 188 -13.61 0.50 18.48
N LYS A 189 -14.80 0.03 18.88
CA LYS A 189 -15.01 -0.62 20.18
C LYS A 189 -14.19 -1.90 20.30
N LEU A 190 -14.20 -2.75 19.28
CA LEU A 190 -13.45 -4.01 19.25
C LEU A 190 -11.92 -3.80 19.29
N LEU A 191 -11.44 -2.68 18.78
CA LEU A 191 -10.04 -2.27 18.86
C LEU A 191 -9.69 -1.55 20.17
N GLY A 192 -10.67 -1.36 21.06
CA GLY A 192 -10.50 -0.68 22.35
C GLY A 192 -10.53 0.84 22.27
N ALA A 193 -10.78 1.45 21.10
CA ALA A 193 -10.92 2.88 20.90
C ALA A 193 -12.28 3.42 21.43
N ASN A 194 -12.39 4.74 21.63
CA ASN A 194 -13.66 5.38 21.94
C ASN A 194 -14.43 5.68 20.64
N GLY A 195 -15.27 4.73 20.20
CA GLY A 195 -16.02 4.83 18.95
C GLY A 195 -16.91 6.08 18.84
N LYS A 196 -17.54 6.52 19.93
CA LYS A 196 -18.34 7.76 19.94
C LYS A 196 -17.48 9.00 19.64
N LYS A 197 -16.31 9.09 20.26
CA LYS A 197 -15.35 10.18 19.99
C LYS A 197 -14.85 10.13 18.55
N VAL A 198 -14.45 8.94 18.08
CA VAL A 198 -13.96 8.76 16.70
C VAL A 198 -15.00 9.19 15.68
N LEU A 199 -16.26 8.76 15.84
CA LEU A 199 -17.36 9.14 14.96
C LEU A 199 -17.63 10.65 14.99
N LYS A 200 -17.61 11.27 16.18
CA LYS A 200 -17.77 12.73 16.34
C LYS A 200 -16.66 13.50 15.63
N ASP A 201 -15.41 13.09 15.81
CA ASP A 201 -14.26 13.72 15.18
C ASP A 201 -14.30 13.55 13.65
N PHE A 202 -14.69 12.37 13.17
CA PHE A 202 -14.91 12.11 11.75
C PHE A 202 -15.96 13.06 11.16
N ALA A 203 -17.14 13.16 11.80
CA ALA A 203 -18.22 14.04 11.37
C ALA A 203 -17.79 15.53 11.35
N LYS A 204 -16.99 15.96 12.34
CA LYS A 204 -16.44 17.33 12.38
C LYS A 204 -15.51 17.59 11.19
N GLN A 205 -14.66 16.63 10.84
CA GLN A 205 -13.72 16.78 9.74
C GLN A 205 -14.40 16.72 8.37
N THR A 206 -15.39 15.84 8.17
CA THR A 206 -16.15 15.76 6.91
C THR A 206 -17.02 16.98 6.66
N LYS A 207 -17.64 17.58 7.70
CA LYS A 207 -18.40 18.83 7.57
C LYS A 207 -17.53 20.00 7.10
N ASN A 208 -16.24 20.00 7.45
CA ASN A 208 -15.30 21.05 7.07
C ASN A 208 -14.56 20.77 5.76
N ALA A 209 -14.51 19.51 5.32
CA ALA A 209 -13.87 19.12 4.07
C ALA A 209 -14.62 19.65 2.83
N SER A 210 -15.95 19.77 2.89
CA SER A 210 -16.73 20.40 1.82
C SER A 210 -16.44 21.89 1.61
N LYS A 211 -15.76 22.54 2.57
CA LYS A 211 -15.40 23.96 2.53
C LYS A 211 -13.98 24.23 2.04
N ASN A 212 -13.12 23.21 1.93
CA ASN A 212 -11.71 23.35 1.56
C ASN A 212 -11.34 22.29 0.51
N SER A 213 -11.56 22.63 -0.76
CA SER A 213 -11.55 21.73 -1.92
C SER A 213 -10.16 21.18 -2.33
N THR A 214 -9.07 21.61 -1.69
CA THR A 214 -7.69 21.22 -2.07
C THR A 214 -7.07 20.16 -1.18
N LYS A 215 -7.73 19.73 -0.10
CA LYS A 215 -7.17 18.73 0.83
C LYS A 215 -7.30 17.31 0.28
N THR A 216 -6.18 16.61 0.16
CA THR A 216 -6.11 15.19 -0.24
C THR A 216 -6.15 14.22 0.95
N SER A 217 -6.12 14.73 2.18
CA SER A 217 -6.25 13.95 3.42
C SER A 217 -6.87 14.79 4.53
N MET A 218 -7.45 14.11 5.52
CA MET A 218 -7.92 14.71 6.77
C MET A 218 -6.88 14.50 7.88
N ASN A 219 -7.01 15.27 8.97
CA ASN A 219 -6.15 15.08 10.14
C ASN A 219 -6.42 13.70 10.75
N GLN A 220 -5.36 13.01 11.13
CA GLN A 220 -5.46 11.73 11.84
C GLN A 220 -6.29 11.88 13.12
N ILE A 221 -7.29 11.02 13.27
CA ILE A 221 -8.02 10.89 14.54
C ILE A 221 -7.30 9.82 15.35
N THR A 222 -6.98 10.12 16.61
CA THR A 222 -6.33 9.17 17.51
C THR A 222 -7.21 8.91 18.74
N SER A 223 -7.39 7.65 19.10
CA SER A 223 -8.13 7.23 20.29
C SER A 223 -7.47 6.02 20.93
N LYS A 224 -6.99 6.17 22.17
CA LYS A 224 -6.33 5.09 22.93
C LYS A 224 -5.20 4.39 22.14
N GLY A 225 -4.42 5.19 21.40
CA GLY A 225 -3.32 4.70 20.57
C GLY A 225 -3.72 4.07 19.24
N ILE A 226 -5.00 4.00 18.91
CA ILE A 226 -5.50 3.60 17.59
C ILE A 226 -5.65 4.85 16.72
N ASN A 227 -5.06 4.80 15.53
CA ASN A 227 -4.99 5.87 14.55
C ASN A 227 -5.97 5.60 13.42
N PHE A 228 -6.73 6.62 13.05
CA PHE A 228 -7.70 6.61 11.96
C PHE A 228 -7.29 7.70 10.96
N ASN A 229 -6.70 7.28 9.84
CA ASN A 229 -6.23 8.16 8.78
C ASN A 229 -7.21 8.13 7.61
N ILE A 230 -7.56 9.30 7.10
CA ILE A 230 -8.57 9.44 6.05
C ILE A 230 -7.94 10.13 4.85
N ASN A 231 -7.86 9.41 3.73
CA ASN A 231 -7.41 9.96 2.46
C ASN A 231 -8.62 10.25 1.58
N LEU A 232 -8.61 11.42 0.96
CA LEU A 232 -9.71 11.93 0.17
C LEU A 232 -9.38 11.80 -1.32
N THR A 233 -10.35 11.35 -2.09
CA THR A 233 -10.32 11.39 -3.56
C THR A 233 -11.51 12.19 -4.07
N THR A 234 -11.68 12.30 -5.38
CA THR A 234 -12.78 13.06 -6.01
C THR A 234 -14.16 12.50 -5.64
N ASN A 235 -14.30 11.17 -5.58
CA ASN A 235 -15.61 10.51 -5.44
C ASN A 235 -15.73 9.63 -4.18
N GLU A 236 -14.61 9.27 -3.58
CA GLU A 236 -14.52 8.33 -2.46
C GLU A 236 -13.54 8.87 -1.40
N PHE A 237 -13.64 8.34 -0.18
CA PHE A 237 -12.56 8.43 0.79
C PHE A 237 -12.14 7.04 1.25
N TYR A 238 -10.89 6.94 1.68
CA TYR A 238 -10.26 5.74 2.21
C TYR A 238 -9.98 5.97 3.68
N LEU A 239 -10.51 5.11 4.53
CA LEU A 239 -10.20 5.08 5.96
C LEU A 239 -9.21 3.96 6.22
N TYR A 240 -8.12 4.29 6.90
CA TYR A 240 -7.12 3.34 7.40
C TYR A 240 -7.10 3.39 8.92
N ILE A 241 -7.13 2.22 9.55
CA ILE A 241 -7.10 2.05 11.00
C ILE A 241 -5.84 1.28 11.37
N THR A 242 -4.94 1.92 12.12
CA THR A 242 -3.60 1.41 12.45
C THR A 242 -3.17 1.81 13.86
N LYS A 243 -1.93 1.49 14.28
CA LYS A 243 -1.40 1.78 15.63
C LYS A 243 -0.02 2.47 15.60
N TYR A 244 0.29 3.15 14.49
CA TYR A 244 1.59 3.78 14.21
C TYR A 244 1.44 5.07 13.42
#